data_AF-A0A9E4B390-F1
#
_entry.id   AF-A0A9E4B390-F1
#
_cell.length_a   1.000
_cell.length_b   1.000
_cell.length_c   1.000
_cell.angle_alpha   90.00
_cell.angle_beta   90.00
_cell.angle_gamma   90.00
#
_symmetry.space_group_name_H-M   'P 1'
#
loop_
_entity.id
_entity.type
_entity.pdbx_description
1 polymer ?
#
loop_
_entity_poly.entity_id
_entity_poly.type
_entity_poly.pdbx_seq_one_letter_code
_entity_poly.pdbx_strand_id
1 'polypeptide(L)'
;MTLAGGVWVERFPEPYTEQPRHWKVFTPDGNLVATVDVPRRLDLMWVGETHVAGVVTDELGVQTVEVFPIQRPDPSDGVLGWLLDCGRLFEP
;
A
#
# COMPACT_ATOMS: atom_id res chain seq x y z
N MET A 1 -9.14 -12.62 4.81
CA MET A 1 -7.89 -12.71 4.01
C MET A 1 -6.83 -11.87 4.72
N THR A 2 -5.69 -12.47 5.07
CA THR A 2 -4.62 -11.81 5.83
C THR A 2 -3.57 -11.23 4.88
N LEU A 3 -3.16 -9.98 5.09
CA LEU A 3 -2.09 -9.36 4.31
C LEU A 3 -0.69 -9.71 4.85
N ALA A 4 -0.61 -10.17 6.10
CA ALA A 4 0.58 -10.72 6.72
C ALA A 4 1.02 -12.01 6.00
N GLY A 5 2.33 -12.17 5.83
CA GLY A 5 2.92 -13.36 5.18
C GLY A 5 2.84 -13.36 3.65
N GLY A 6 2.26 -12.33 3.04
CA GLY A 6 2.31 -12.12 1.59
C GLY A 6 3.64 -11.53 1.10
N VAL A 7 3.89 -11.62 -0.20
CA VAL A 7 5.02 -10.94 -0.85
C VAL A 7 4.58 -9.54 -1.25
N TRP A 8 5.28 -8.53 -0.73
CA TRP A 8 5.00 -7.12 -0.98
C TRP A 8 5.98 -6.57 -2.00
N VAL A 9 5.45 -6.02 -3.09
CA VAL A 9 6.25 -5.45 -4.18
C VAL A 9 5.80 -4.03 -4.43
N GLU A 10 6.71 -3.09 -4.23
CA GLU A 10 6.51 -1.70 -4.61
C GLU A 10 6.45 -1.60 -6.14
N ARG A 11 5.41 -0.97 -6.68
CA ARG A 11 5.40 -0.54 -8.07
C ARG A 11 6.39 0.61 -8.20
N PHE A 12 7.17 0.64 -9.29
CA PHE A 12 8.08 1.74 -9.59
C PHE A 12 7.40 3.09 -9.31
N PRO A 13 7.91 3.87 -8.34
CA PRO A 13 7.32 5.16 -8.02
C PRO A 13 7.54 6.09 -9.21
N GLU A 14 6.50 6.80 -9.60
CA GLU A 14 6.65 7.86 -10.58
C GLU A 14 7.56 8.95 -9.99
N PRO A 15 8.62 9.35 -10.71
CA PRO A 15 9.50 10.39 -10.21
C PRO A 15 8.74 11.72 -10.14
N TYR A 16 9.01 12.51 -9.10
CA TYR A 16 8.48 13.86 -8.89
C TYR A 16 6.98 13.99 -8.57
N THR A 17 6.34 12.93 -8.05
CA THR A 17 4.97 13.02 -7.51
C THR A 17 4.96 12.92 -5.98
N GLU A 18 4.00 13.60 -5.34
CA GLU A 18 3.71 13.46 -3.92
C GLU A 18 2.70 12.36 -3.61
N GLN A 19 2.33 11.56 -4.62
CA GLN A 19 1.33 10.50 -4.44
C GLN A 19 1.84 9.39 -3.52
N PRO A 20 0.93 8.66 -2.85
CA PRO A 20 1.27 7.44 -2.13
C PRO A 20 2.00 6.44 -3.03
N ARG A 21 2.87 5.63 -2.44
CA ARG A 21 3.51 4.51 -3.14
C ARG A 21 2.50 3.38 -3.25
N HIS A 22 2.34 2.85 -4.46
CA HIS A 22 1.45 1.72 -4.70
C HIS A 22 2.20 0.39 -4.53
N TRP A 23 1.72 -0.43 -3.61
CA TRP A 23 2.26 -1.76 -3.34
C TRP A 23 1.30 -2.82 -3.84
N LYS A 24 1.84 -3.90 -4.43
CA LYS A 24 1.10 -5.11 -4.75
C LYS A 24 1.44 -6.19 -3.74
N VAL A 25 0.41 -6.86 -3.23
CA VAL A 25 0.54 -7.96 -2.27
C VAL A 25 0.18 -9.26 -2.97
N PHE A 26 1.09 -10.22 -2.94
CA PHE A 26 0.89 -11.53 -3.54
C PHE A 26 0.83 -12.62 -2.46
N THR A 27 0.09 -13.70 -2.72
CA THR A 27 0.21 -14.93 -1.94
C THR A 27 1.59 -15.56 -2.15
N PRO A 28 2.05 -16.45 -1.27
CA PRO A 28 3.28 -17.23 -1.49
C PRO A 28 3.29 -17.99 -2.81
N ASP A 29 2.11 -18.40 -3.29
CA ASP A 29 1.93 -19.06 -4.59
C ASP A 29 1.93 -18.10 -5.80
N GLY A 30 2.12 -16.80 -5.57
CA GLY A 30 2.23 -15.78 -6.62
C GLY A 30 0.91 -15.15 -7.08
N ASN A 31 -0.22 -15.42 -6.42
CA ASN A 31 -1.50 -14.84 -6.78
C ASN A 31 -1.63 -13.41 -6.22
N LEU A 32 -2.07 -12.44 -7.03
CA LEU A 32 -2.30 -11.08 -6.56
C LEU A 32 -3.51 -11.04 -5.60
N VAL A 33 -3.29 -10.52 -4.40
CA VAL A 33 -4.27 -10.42 -3.31
C VAL A 33 -4.88 -9.02 -3.24
N ALA A 34 -4.02 -8.00 -3.27
CA ALA A 34 -4.42 -6.63 -3.02
C ALA A 34 -3.43 -5.64 -3.63
N THR A 35 -3.91 -4.42 -3.82
CA THR A 35 -3.09 -3.22 -4.00
C THR A 35 -3.26 -2.35 -2.76
N VAL A 36 -2.16 -1.81 -2.23
CA VAL A 36 -2.14 -1.03 -0.99
C VAL A 36 -1.40 0.27 -1.23
N ASP A 37 -1.98 1.38 -0.76
CA ASP A 37 -1.33 2.68 -0.76
C ASP A 37 -0.57 2.89 0.53
N VAL A 38 0.72 3.14 0.41
CA VAL A 38 1.62 3.39 1.54
C VAL A 38 2.10 4.85 1.47
N PRO A 39 2.09 5.60 2.59
CA PRO A 39 2.59 6.97 2.61
C PRO A 39 3.99 7.06 2.02
N ARG A 40 4.24 8.02 1.12
CA ARG A 40 5.51 8.16 0.39
C ARG A 40 6.74 8.25 1.31
N ARG A 41 6.57 8.91 2.46
CA ARG A 41 7.61 9.14 3.47
C ARG A 41 7.93 7.92 4.33
N LEU A 42 7.11 6.88 4.25
CA LEU A 42 7.26 5.66 5.03
C LEU A 42 8.05 4.65 4.21
N ASP A 43 9.29 4.38 4.64
CA ASP A 43 10.02 3.22 4.17
C ASP A 43 9.50 2.00 4.92
N LEU A 44 8.69 1.20 4.22
CA LEU A 44 7.97 0.04 4.78
C LEU A 44 8.97 -1.05 5.20
N MET A 45 8.97 -1.40 6.49
CA MET A 45 9.89 -2.40 7.06
C MET A 45 9.17 -3.67 7.52
N TRP A 46 7.91 -3.55 7.92
CA TRP A 46 7.15 -4.66 8.48
C TRP A 46 5.65 -4.54 8.18
N VAL A 47 5.02 -5.69 7.94
CA VAL A 47 3.59 -5.82 7.67
C VAL A 47 3.00 -6.89 8.57
N GLY A 48 2.05 -6.48 9.40
CA GLY A 48 1.20 -7.36 10.20
C GLY A 48 -0.17 -7.56 9.58
N GLU A 49 -1.08 -8.14 10.36
CA GLU A 49 -2.44 -8.42 9.89
C GLU A 49 -3.33 -7.16 9.85
N THR A 50 -3.11 -6.25 10.81
CA THR A 50 -3.93 -5.05 11.00
C THR A 50 -3.14 -3.76 10.93
N HIS A 51 -1.81 -3.84 10.93
CA HIS A 51 -0.93 -2.69 10.96
C HIS A 51 0.28 -2.91 10.05
N VAL A 52 0.84 -1.80 9.58
CA VAL A 52 2.18 -1.75 8.97
C VAL A 52 3.08 -0.89 9.83
N ALA A 53 4.38 -1.17 9.78
CA ALA A 53 5.38 -0.35 10.43
C ALA A 53 6.52 -0.06 9.46
N GLY A 54 7.08 1.13 9.59
CA GLY A 54 8.19 1.58 8.76
C GLY A 54 8.95 2.71 9.41
N VAL A 55 9.98 3.16 8.72
CA VAL A 55 10.80 4.30 9.14
C VAL A 55 10.35 5.53 8.37
N VAL A 56 10.14 6.63 9.09
CA VAL A 56 9.98 7.96 8.51
C VAL A 56 11.21 8.77 8.86
N THR A 57 11.73 9.50 7.87
CA THR A 57 12.83 10.45 8.06
C THR A 57 12.26 11.86 7.92
N ASP A 58 12.44 12.70 8.93
CA ASP A 58 11.98 14.10 8.90
C ASP A 58 12.95 15.04 8.16
N GLU A 59 12.61 16.32 8.11
CA GLU A 59 13.41 17.36 7.43
C GLU A 59 14.80 17.58 8.08
N LEU A 60 14.97 17.18 9.34
CA LEU A 60 16.24 17.24 10.06
C LEU A 60 17.06 15.95 9.89
N GLY A 61 16.55 14.98 9.14
CA GLY A 61 17.20 13.68 8.94
C GLY A 61 17.01 12.71 10.11
N VAL A 62 16.12 13.00 11.05
CA VAL A 62 15.86 12.13 12.20
C VAL A 62 14.93 11.01 11.79
N GLN A 63 15.32 9.78 12.11
CA GLN A 63 14.54 8.58 11.84
C GLN A 63 13.62 8.23 13.02
N THR A 64 12.35 8.02 12.73
CA THR A 64 11.36 7.54 13.68
C THR A 64 10.63 6.32 13.14
N VAL A 65 10.19 5.44 14.05
CA VAL A 65 9.31 4.32 13.69
C VAL A 65 7.88 4.82 13.78
N GLU A 66 7.16 4.74 12.66
CA GLU A 66 5.72 5.01 12.60
C GLU A 66 4.96 3.70 12.33
N VAL A 67 3.79 3.58 12.96
CA VAL A 67 2.89 2.42 12.81
C VAL A 67 1.54 2.93 12.34
N PHE A 68 1.04 2.36 11.24
CA PHE A 68 -0.23 2.75 10.64
C PHE A 68 -1.20 1.57 10.63
N PRO A 69 -2.50 1.80 10.93
CA PRO A 69 -3.52 0.78 10.75
C PRO A 69 -3.78 0.54 9.26
N ILE A 70 -4.00 -0.70 8.90
CA ILE A 70 -4.43 -1.09 7.55
C ILE A 70 -5.93 -0.82 7.44
N GLN A 71 -6.29 0.08 6.53
CA GLN A 71 -7.68 0.31 6.14
C GLN A 71 -8.07 -0.68 5.04
N ARG A 72 -9.19 -1.37 5.22
CA ARG A 72 -9.79 -2.25 4.21
C ARG A 72 -11.12 -1.62 3.80
N PRO A 73 -11.38 -1.43 2.49
CA PRO A 73 -12.68 -0.97 2.04
C PRO A 73 -13.76 -1.97 2.47
N ASP A 74 -14.97 -1.48 2.75
CA ASP A 74 -16.07 -2.33 3.15
C ASP A 74 -16.39 -3.31 2.00
N PRO A 75 -16.49 -4.64 2.24
CA PRO A 75 -16.90 -5.58 1.21
C PRO A 75 -18.23 -5.23 0.53
N SER A 76 -19.09 -4.48 1.22
CA SER A 76 -20.38 -3.98 0.73
C SER A 76 -20.30 -2.66 -0.04
N ASP A 77 -19.14 -1.99 -0.10
CA ASP A 77 -18.89 -0.81 -0.96
C ASP A 77 -18.81 -1.17 -2.47
N GLY A 78 -19.20 -2.39 -2.84
CA GLY A 78 -19.47 -2.77 -4.22
C GLY A 78 -18.22 -3.13 -5.00
N VAL A 79 -17.91 -4.43 -5.00
CA VAL A 79 -17.10 -5.10 -6.04
C VAL A 79 -17.90 -5.15 -7.36
N LEU A 80 -18.25 -3.98 -7.89
CA LEU A 80 -18.77 -3.77 -9.26
C LEU A 80 -17.99 -2.65 -9.98
N GLY A 81 -16.69 -2.52 -9.68
CA GLY A 81 -15.77 -1.66 -10.43
C GLY A 81 -14.47 -2.34 -10.89
N TRP A 82 -14.09 -3.47 -10.28
CA TRP A 82 -12.73 -4.00 -10.41
C TRP A 82 -12.50 -4.99 -11.57
N LEU A 83 -13.50 -5.16 -12.44
CA LEU A 83 -13.38 -5.99 -13.66
C LEU A 83 -13.39 -5.20 -14.98
N LEU A 84 -13.43 -3.85 -14.97
CA LEU A 84 -13.47 -3.07 -16.21
C LEU A 84 -12.51 -1.88 -16.36
N ASP A 85 -11.71 -1.48 -15.37
CA ASP A 85 -10.84 -0.30 -15.58
C ASP A 85 -9.36 -0.56 -15.26
N CYS A 86 -8.70 -1.20 -16.21
CA CYS A 86 -7.37 -0.73 -16.63
C CYS A 86 -7.53 0.67 -17.25
N GLY A 87 -7.65 1.69 -16.40
CA GLY A 87 -7.48 3.08 -16.80
C GLY A 87 -8.70 3.98 -16.62
N ARG A 88 -8.86 4.51 -15.40
CA ARG A 88 -9.07 5.96 -15.25
C ARG A 88 -8.85 6.46 -13.82
N LEU A 89 -7.95 7.43 -13.76
CA LEU A 89 -7.56 8.23 -12.62
C LEU A 89 -8.59 9.36 -12.41
N PHE A 90 -8.67 9.81 -11.17
CA PHE A 90 -9.28 11.04 -10.64
C PHE A 90 -9.60 12.16 -11.65
N GLU A 91 -10.77 12.77 -11.50
CA GLU A 91 -11.14 14.08 -12.06
C GLU A 91 -11.09 15.17 -10.94
N PRO A 92 -10.97 16.47 -11.32
CA PRO A 92 -10.00 17.45 -10.78
C PRO A 92 -10.28 18.03 -9.38
#